data_AF-A0A7C3UQH5-F1
#
_entry.id   AF-A0A7C3UQH5-F1
#
_cell.length_a   1.000
_cell.length_b   1.000
_cell.length_c   1.000
_cell.angle_alpha   90.00
_cell.angle_beta   90.00
_cell.angle_gamma   90.00
#
_symmetry.space_group_name_H-M   'P 1'
#
loop_
_entity.id
_entity.type
_entity.pdbx_description
1 polymer ?
#
loop_
_entity_poly.entity_id
_entity_poly.type
_entity_poly.pdbx_seq_one_letter_code
_entity_poly.pdbx_strand_id
1 'polypeptide(L)'
;MGNSFREELLEIMGQIRTIDCHSHTMLKREYYKNKYNLFNLLSYYERDIHSTTGKVLSQLCADAKSDAERWEIFKLVIERTHNVSYWRHQIVMYRELFDMREDDLTDSNWEKLNETIKQKTADPNWYHFVTKNVCKLATQVRNIPWFEDWEPEYFTGVLRMESALDLHNNNTRSWLEKHLNKSFDNIKSLKQGLA
;
A
#
# COMPACT_ATOMS: atom_id res chain seq x y z
N MET A 1 -6.68 -23.69 -31.13
CA MET A 1 -5.76 -22.75 -31.80
C MET A 1 -6.19 -21.32 -31.49
N GLY A 2 -6.09 -20.88 -30.23
CA GLY A 2 -6.56 -19.55 -29.85
C GLY A 2 -5.98 -19.15 -28.51
N ASN A 3 -4.75 -18.63 -28.54
CA ASN A 3 -4.20 -17.70 -27.53
C ASN A 3 -2.73 -17.33 -27.79
N SER A 4 -2.06 -17.85 -28.83
CA SER A 4 -0.63 -17.54 -29.05
C SER A 4 -0.34 -16.04 -29.12
N PHE A 5 -1.19 -15.25 -29.80
CA PHE A 5 -1.03 -13.80 -29.83
C PHE A 5 -1.27 -13.13 -28.47
N ARG A 6 -2.25 -13.59 -27.70
CA ARG A 6 -2.52 -13.04 -26.37
C ARG A 6 -1.37 -13.33 -25.41
N GLU A 7 -0.87 -14.56 -25.44
CA GLU A 7 0.26 -14.99 -24.61
C GLU A 7 1.53 -14.21 -24.98
N GLU A 8 1.83 -14.08 -26.27
CA GLU A 8 2.94 -13.27 -26.79
C GLU A 8 2.80 -11.80 -26.38
N LEU A 9 1.62 -11.20 -26.52
CA LEU A 9 1.37 -9.82 -26.11
C LEU A 9 1.58 -9.63 -24.60
N LEU A 10 1.06 -10.55 -23.77
CA LEU A 10 1.25 -10.47 -22.31
C LEU A 10 2.71 -10.66 -21.91
N GLU A 11 3.45 -11.53 -22.59
CA GLU A 11 4.88 -11.71 -22.37
C GLU A 11 5.65 -10.42 -22.69
N ILE A 12 5.37 -9.79 -23.83
CA ILE A 12 5.96 -8.51 -24.22
C ILE A 12 5.60 -7.42 -23.20
N MET A 13 4.33 -7.31 -22.82
CA MET A 13 3.87 -6.34 -21.82
C MET A 13 4.56 -6.54 -20.47
N GLY A 14 4.76 -7.79 -20.05
CA GLY A 14 5.44 -8.12 -18.80
C GLY A 14 6.93 -7.75 -18.77
N GLN A 15 7.54 -7.46 -19.92
CA GLN A 15 8.94 -6.99 -20.02
C GLN A 15 9.06 -5.47 -19.84
N ILE A 16 7.96 -4.73 -19.96
CA ILE A 16 7.97 -3.26 -19.88
C ILE A 16 8.24 -2.83 -18.42
N ARG A 17 9.16 -1.87 -18.24
CA ARG A 17 9.35 -1.22 -16.94
C ARG A 17 8.15 -0.34 -16.60
N THR A 18 7.64 -0.50 -15.40
CA THR A 18 6.45 0.22 -14.93
C THR A 18 6.83 1.64 -14.49
N ILE A 19 6.06 2.63 -14.93
CA ILE A 19 6.04 3.98 -14.34
C ILE A 19 4.67 4.12 -13.69
N ASP A 20 4.65 4.12 -12.36
CA ASP A 20 3.42 4.37 -11.61
C ASP A 20 3.23 5.88 -11.52
N CYS A 21 2.24 6.39 -12.27
CA CYS A 21 1.99 7.82 -12.39
C CYS A 21 1.26 8.42 -11.18
N HIS A 22 0.81 7.61 -10.21
CA HIS A 22 0.18 8.12 -8.99
C HIS A 22 0.20 7.06 -7.87
N SER A 23 0.98 7.33 -6.82
CA SER A 23 1.23 6.36 -5.77
C SER A 23 1.00 6.90 -4.37
N HIS A 24 0.41 6.05 -3.53
CA HIS A 24 0.34 6.23 -2.07
C HIS A 24 1.21 5.20 -1.33
N THR A 25 2.04 4.44 -2.05
CA THR A 25 2.90 3.38 -1.48
C THR A 25 3.73 3.90 -0.32
N MET A 26 3.79 3.14 0.76
CA MET A 26 4.56 3.50 1.95
C MET A 26 6.04 3.68 1.60
N LEU A 27 6.69 4.68 2.22
CA LEU A 27 8.14 4.87 2.09
C LEU A 27 8.88 3.70 2.73
N LYS A 28 10.05 3.33 2.22
CA LYS A 28 10.89 2.24 2.75
C LYS A 28 11.16 2.41 4.24
N ARG A 29 11.51 3.62 4.68
CA ARG A 29 11.75 3.92 6.10
C ARG A 29 10.53 3.69 7.00
N GLU A 30 9.32 3.85 6.47
CA GLU A 30 8.08 3.61 7.22
C GLU A 30 7.68 2.13 7.13
N TYR A 31 7.92 1.47 5.99
CA TYR A 31 7.64 0.06 5.77
C TYR A 31 8.26 -0.82 6.85
N TYR A 32 9.55 -0.64 7.12
CA TYR A 32 10.29 -1.45 8.09
C TYR A 32 10.00 -1.14 9.57
N LYS A 33 9.12 -0.18 9.87
CA LYS A 33 8.60 0.01 11.24
C LYS A 33 7.53 -1.02 11.59
N ASN A 34 6.98 -1.71 10.60
CA ASN A 34 5.90 -2.68 10.75
C ASN A 34 6.45 -4.12 10.76
N LYS A 35 5.76 -5.01 11.49
CA LYS A 35 5.99 -6.45 11.44
C LYS A 35 4.84 -7.09 10.70
N TYR A 36 5.02 -7.32 9.40
CA TYR A 36 3.97 -7.87 8.56
C TYR A 36 3.74 -9.35 8.80
N ASN A 37 2.48 -9.76 8.70
CA ASN A 37 1.98 -11.12 8.81
C ASN A 37 0.67 -11.23 8.02
N LEU A 38 0.10 -12.43 7.96
CA LEU A 38 -1.13 -12.69 7.21
C LEU A 38 -2.31 -11.78 7.62
N PHE A 39 -2.36 -11.36 8.88
CA PHE A 39 -3.50 -10.64 9.47
C PHE A 39 -3.37 -9.12 9.43
N ASN A 40 -2.26 -8.58 8.94
CA ASN A 40 -2.08 -7.13 8.78
C ASN A 40 -1.56 -6.70 7.40
N LEU A 41 -1.12 -7.64 6.56
CA LEU A 41 -0.73 -7.37 5.17
C LEU A 41 -1.96 -7.46 4.25
N LEU A 42 -3.04 -6.75 4.53
CA LEU A 42 -4.33 -6.90 3.82
C LEU A 42 -4.67 -5.74 2.88
N SER A 43 -3.96 -4.61 2.98
CA SER A 43 -4.14 -3.45 2.11
C SER A 43 -5.64 -3.08 1.95
N TYR A 44 -6.12 -2.93 0.71
CA TYR A 44 -7.52 -2.59 0.42
C TYR A 44 -8.55 -3.65 0.84
N TYR A 45 -8.15 -4.91 1.05
CA TYR A 45 -9.10 -5.93 1.47
C TYR A 45 -9.67 -5.64 2.87
N GLU A 46 -8.99 -4.88 3.73
CA GLU A 46 -9.56 -4.41 5.00
C GLU A 46 -10.89 -3.65 4.81
N ARG A 47 -11.08 -2.98 3.66
CA ARG A 47 -12.34 -2.28 3.35
C ARG A 47 -13.49 -3.25 3.13
N ASP A 48 -13.22 -4.39 2.50
CA ASP A 48 -14.24 -5.44 2.29
C ASP A 48 -14.57 -6.13 3.61
N ILE A 49 -13.56 -6.41 4.44
CA ILE A 49 -13.75 -6.93 5.81
C ILE A 49 -14.63 -5.96 6.61
N HIS A 50 -14.31 -4.67 6.60
CA HIS A 50 -15.11 -3.66 7.29
C HIS A 50 -16.54 -3.57 6.74
N SER A 51 -16.71 -3.61 5.42
CA SER A 51 -18.05 -3.54 4.80
C SER A 51 -18.96 -4.71 5.17
N THR A 52 -18.37 -5.89 5.40
CA THR A 52 -19.12 -7.13 5.67
C THR A 52 -19.28 -7.43 7.16
N THR A 53 -18.36 -6.95 8.00
CA THR A 53 -18.37 -7.25 9.44
C THR A 53 -18.63 -6.03 10.33
N GLY A 54 -18.55 -4.82 9.78
CA GLY A 54 -18.61 -3.57 10.54
C GLY A 54 -17.33 -3.24 11.33
N LYS A 55 -16.26 -4.02 11.19
CA LYS A 55 -14.98 -3.87 11.90
C LYS A 55 -13.80 -4.20 10.98
N VAL A 56 -12.62 -3.65 11.27
CA VAL A 56 -11.38 -4.12 10.62
C VAL A 56 -10.88 -5.41 11.26
N LEU A 57 -10.02 -6.17 10.58
CA LEU A 57 -9.58 -7.48 11.08
C LEU A 57 -8.87 -7.38 12.43
N SER A 58 -8.04 -6.36 12.63
CA SER A 58 -7.36 -6.13 13.92
C SER A 58 -8.33 -5.97 15.10
N GLN A 59 -9.53 -5.42 14.87
CA GLN A 59 -10.58 -5.30 15.88
C GLN A 59 -11.34 -6.61 16.10
N LEU A 60 -11.56 -7.40 15.03
CA LEU A 60 -12.18 -8.72 15.15
C LEU A 60 -11.27 -9.68 15.94
N CYS A 61 -9.97 -9.55 15.73
CA CYS A 61 -8.93 -10.38 16.34
C CYS A 61 -8.37 -9.81 17.65
N ALA A 62 -9.01 -8.80 18.25
CA ALA A 62 -8.45 -8.09 19.40
C ALA A 62 -8.20 -9.00 20.62
N ASP A 63 -9.10 -9.96 20.85
CA ASP A 63 -9.02 -10.92 21.97
C ASP A 63 -8.25 -12.20 21.62
N ALA A 64 -7.84 -12.37 20.35
CA ALA A 64 -7.13 -13.56 19.89
C ALA A 64 -5.68 -13.56 20.39
N LYS A 65 -5.30 -14.63 21.08
CA LYS A 65 -3.99 -14.81 21.74
C LYS A 65 -2.96 -15.50 20.87
N SER A 66 -3.38 -16.09 19.76
CA SER A 66 -2.52 -16.82 18.83
C SER A 66 -2.91 -16.56 17.39
N ASP A 67 -1.99 -16.83 16.47
CA ASP A 67 -2.28 -16.74 15.04
C ASP A 67 -3.31 -17.79 14.60
N ALA A 68 -3.39 -18.94 15.29
CA ALA A 68 -4.44 -19.94 15.06
C ALA A 68 -5.84 -19.40 15.43
N GLU A 69 -5.97 -18.71 16.57
CA GLU A 69 -7.23 -18.06 16.95
C GLU A 69 -7.60 -16.94 15.96
N ARG A 70 -6.61 -16.19 15.45
CA ARG A 70 -6.84 -15.20 14.39
C ARG A 70 -7.27 -15.83 13.08
N TRP A 71 -6.71 -16.99 12.73
CA TRP A 71 -7.08 -17.75 11.54
C TRP A 71 -8.54 -18.18 11.58
N GLU A 72 -9.01 -18.75 12.69
CA GLU A 72 -10.42 -19.17 12.80
C GLU A 72 -11.39 -18.00 12.59
N ILE A 73 -11.04 -16.81 13.09
CA ILE A 73 -11.82 -15.59 12.84
C ILE A 73 -11.71 -15.17 11.37
N PHE A 74 -10.50 -15.13 10.82
CA PHE A 74 -10.25 -14.62 9.48
C PHE A 74 -10.84 -15.52 8.39
N LYS A 75 -10.79 -16.84 8.57
CA LYS A 75 -11.40 -17.84 7.70
C LYS A 75 -12.90 -17.58 7.48
N LEU A 76 -13.64 -17.28 8.55
CA LEU A 76 -15.08 -16.96 8.46
C LEU A 76 -15.36 -15.69 7.65
N VAL A 77 -14.42 -14.74 7.65
CA VAL A 77 -14.52 -13.54 6.80
C VAL A 77 -14.26 -13.91 5.35
N ILE A 78 -13.20 -14.68 5.08
CA ILE A 78 -12.85 -15.14 3.73
C ILE A 78 -14.00 -15.93 3.12
N GLU A 79 -14.64 -16.85 3.83
CA GLU A 79 -15.79 -17.63 3.32
C GLU A 79 -16.90 -16.75 2.71
N ARG A 80 -17.08 -15.52 3.19
CA ARG A 80 -18.12 -14.58 2.71
C ARG A 80 -17.63 -13.60 1.65
N THR A 81 -16.33 -13.41 1.54
CA THR A 81 -15.72 -12.34 0.75
C THR A 81 -14.71 -12.84 -0.25
N HIS A 82 -14.45 -14.14 -0.32
CA HIS A 82 -13.41 -14.68 -1.19
C HIS A 82 -13.65 -14.32 -2.66
N ASN A 83 -14.88 -14.08 -3.11
CA ASN A 83 -15.16 -13.73 -4.51
C ASN A 83 -14.93 -12.25 -4.86
N VAL A 84 -14.55 -11.39 -3.90
CA VAL A 84 -14.33 -9.95 -4.16
C VAL A 84 -12.97 -9.69 -4.82
N SER A 85 -12.90 -8.59 -5.57
CA SER A 85 -11.69 -8.25 -6.31
C SER A 85 -10.47 -8.05 -5.42
N TYR A 86 -10.57 -7.38 -4.26
CA TYR A 86 -9.41 -7.16 -3.39
C TYR A 86 -8.88 -8.46 -2.79
N TRP A 87 -9.74 -9.41 -2.42
CA TRP A 87 -9.27 -10.74 -2.01
C TRP A 87 -8.54 -11.46 -3.14
N ARG A 88 -9.07 -11.42 -4.37
CA ARG A 88 -8.42 -12.07 -5.50
C ARG A 88 -7.07 -11.45 -5.85
N HIS A 89 -6.91 -10.13 -5.68
CA HIS A 89 -5.59 -9.48 -5.76
C HIS A 89 -4.65 -9.94 -4.65
N GLN A 90 -5.18 -10.14 -3.43
CA GLN A 90 -4.42 -10.67 -2.31
C GLN A 90 -3.86 -12.06 -2.60
N ILE A 91 -4.66 -12.96 -3.18
CA ILE A 91 -4.23 -14.29 -3.61
C ILE A 91 -3.13 -14.23 -4.66
N VAL A 92 -3.26 -13.37 -5.68
CA VAL A 92 -2.20 -13.17 -6.70
C VAL A 92 -0.91 -12.71 -6.03
N MET A 93 -1.01 -11.75 -5.12
CA MET A 93 0.15 -11.24 -4.39
C MET A 93 0.82 -12.33 -3.53
N TYR A 94 0.05 -13.17 -2.82
CA TYR A 94 0.60 -14.31 -2.07
C TYR A 94 1.32 -15.32 -2.96
N ARG A 95 0.80 -15.57 -4.17
CA ARG A 95 1.41 -16.49 -5.13
C ARG A 95 2.71 -15.95 -5.70
N GLU A 96 2.73 -14.67 -6.08
CA GLU A 96 3.89 -14.04 -6.71
C GLU A 96 5.01 -13.71 -5.72
N LEU A 97 4.66 -13.36 -4.48
CA LEU A 97 5.64 -12.87 -3.50
C LEU A 97 5.96 -13.88 -2.40
N PHE A 98 5.02 -14.74 -2.02
CA PHE A 98 5.09 -15.54 -0.80
C PHE A 98 4.96 -17.05 -1.04
N ASP A 99 5.31 -17.50 -2.24
CA ASP A 99 5.46 -18.92 -2.63
C ASP A 99 4.20 -19.78 -2.44
N MET A 100 3.03 -19.14 -2.34
CA MET A 100 1.74 -19.83 -2.32
C MET A 100 1.43 -20.40 -3.70
N ARG A 101 0.92 -21.64 -3.79
CA ARG A 101 0.58 -22.27 -5.08
C ARG A 101 -0.91 -22.56 -5.23
N GLU A 102 -1.60 -22.61 -4.11
CA GLU A 102 -3.01 -22.89 -4.02
C GLU A 102 -3.84 -21.71 -4.55
N ASP A 103 -5.09 -21.99 -4.93
CA ASP A 103 -6.00 -20.96 -5.46
C ASP A 103 -6.67 -20.11 -4.37
N ASP A 104 -6.59 -20.56 -3.11
CA ASP A 104 -7.13 -19.82 -1.96
C ASP A 104 -6.45 -20.25 -0.64
N LEU A 105 -6.77 -19.54 0.45
CA LEU A 105 -6.35 -19.94 1.79
C LEU A 105 -7.27 -21.00 2.36
N THR A 106 -6.66 -21.94 3.09
CA THR A 106 -7.30 -23.08 3.72
C THR A 106 -6.60 -23.39 5.03
N ASP A 107 -7.21 -24.26 5.85
CA ASP A 107 -6.61 -24.76 7.08
C ASP A 107 -5.24 -25.44 6.85
N SER A 108 -4.98 -25.92 5.63
CA SER A 108 -3.75 -26.64 5.29
C SER A 108 -2.57 -25.76 4.87
N ASN A 109 -2.80 -24.49 4.50
CA ASN A 109 -1.74 -23.64 3.93
C ASN A 109 -1.54 -22.28 4.62
N TRP A 110 -2.51 -21.80 5.41
CA TRP A 110 -2.44 -20.45 6.00
C TRP A 110 -1.22 -20.23 6.90
N GLU A 111 -0.85 -21.24 7.69
CA GLU A 111 0.23 -21.14 8.69
C GLU A 111 1.59 -20.98 7.99
N LYS A 112 1.85 -21.84 6.99
CA LYS A 112 3.06 -21.76 6.17
C LYS A 112 3.15 -20.41 5.45
N LEU A 113 2.05 -19.92 4.91
CA LEU A 113 2.03 -18.60 4.27
C LEU A 113 2.34 -17.49 5.27
N ASN A 114 1.71 -17.52 6.45
CA ASN A 114 1.93 -16.53 7.51
C ASN A 114 3.41 -16.45 7.92
N GLU A 115 4.07 -17.59 8.12
CA GLU A 115 5.50 -17.63 8.43
C GLU A 115 6.36 -17.13 7.26
N THR A 116 6.00 -17.48 6.02
CA THR A 116 6.70 -16.99 4.83
C THR A 116 6.59 -15.47 4.71
N ILE A 117 5.42 -14.89 4.98
CA ILE A 117 5.22 -13.43 5.01
C ILE A 117 6.13 -12.79 6.06
N LYS A 118 6.09 -13.28 7.30
CA LYS A 118 6.93 -12.75 8.39
C LYS A 118 8.41 -12.80 8.03
N GLN A 119 8.88 -13.93 7.49
CA GLN A 119 10.27 -14.12 7.11
C GLN A 119 10.69 -13.18 5.97
N LYS A 120 9.98 -13.21 4.84
CA LYS A 120 10.36 -12.43 3.65
C LYS A 120 10.26 -10.92 3.91
N THR A 121 9.19 -10.47 4.56
CA THR A 121 8.99 -9.03 4.81
C THR A 121 9.97 -8.43 5.84
N ALA A 122 10.60 -9.26 6.66
CA ALA A 122 11.65 -8.84 7.59
C ALA A 122 13.02 -8.67 6.92
N ASP A 123 13.22 -9.16 5.69
CA ASP A 123 14.48 -8.96 4.96
C ASP A 123 14.67 -7.46 4.63
N PRO A 124 15.80 -6.85 5.04
CA PRO A 124 16.09 -5.43 4.78
C PRO A 124 16.19 -5.07 3.28
N ASN A 125 16.31 -6.06 2.40
CA ASN A 125 16.30 -5.89 0.95
C ASN A 125 14.93 -6.15 0.31
N TRP A 126 13.96 -6.66 1.07
CA TRP A 126 12.63 -7.02 0.57
C TRP A 126 11.94 -5.89 -0.18
N TYR A 127 11.94 -4.68 0.39
CA TYR A 127 11.31 -3.51 -0.23
C TYR A 127 11.90 -3.21 -1.62
N HIS A 128 13.23 -3.24 -1.72
CA HIS A 128 13.93 -3.00 -2.98
C HIS A 128 13.64 -4.14 -3.97
N PHE A 129 13.72 -5.40 -3.52
CA PHE A 129 13.44 -6.57 -4.33
C PHE A 129 12.02 -6.51 -4.94
N VAL A 130 10.99 -6.28 -4.13
CA VAL A 130 9.61 -6.19 -4.64
C VAL A 130 9.46 -5.01 -5.59
N THR A 131 9.94 -3.82 -5.21
CA THR A 131 9.75 -2.60 -6.00
C THR A 131 10.49 -2.64 -7.34
N LYS A 132 11.77 -3.01 -7.33
CA LYS A 132 12.66 -2.94 -8.51
C LYS A 132 12.69 -4.23 -9.32
N ASN A 133 12.67 -5.39 -8.68
CA ASN A 133 12.86 -6.67 -9.37
C ASN A 133 11.53 -7.31 -9.76
N VAL A 134 10.57 -7.36 -8.84
CA VAL A 134 9.25 -7.96 -9.12
C VAL A 134 8.39 -6.99 -9.93
N CYS A 135 8.13 -5.79 -9.40
CA CYS A 135 7.24 -4.81 -10.05
C CYS A 135 7.90 -4.05 -11.20
N LYS A 136 9.23 -4.16 -11.37
CA LYS A 136 10.01 -3.47 -12.41
C LYS A 136 9.76 -1.95 -12.43
N LEU A 137 9.54 -1.34 -11.26
CA LEU A 137 9.23 0.07 -11.16
C LEU A 137 10.45 0.92 -11.48
N ALA A 138 10.36 1.71 -12.54
CA ALA A 138 11.31 2.78 -12.81
C ALA A 138 11.18 3.86 -11.74
N THR A 139 9.95 4.31 -11.49
CA THR A 139 9.60 5.27 -10.45
C THR A 139 8.12 5.18 -10.10
N GLN A 140 7.76 5.75 -8.95
CA GLN A 140 6.39 5.98 -8.50
C GLN A 140 6.21 7.49 -8.26
N VAL A 141 5.26 8.11 -8.94
CA VAL A 141 4.95 9.53 -8.74
C VAL A 141 4.13 9.65 -7.46
N ARG A 142 4.68 10.34 -6.46
CA ARG A 142 4.06 10.50 -5.14
C ARG A 142 3.69 11.96 -4.88
N ASN A 143 2.47 12.18 -4.40
CA ASN A 143 2.04 13.48 -3.89
C ASN A 143 2.71 13.76 -2.55
N ILE A 144 3.69 14.66 -2.54
CA ILE A 144 4.49 15.03 -1.36
C ILE A 144 3.80 16.18 -0.63
N PRO A 145 3.34 15.98 0.61
CA PRO A 145 2.85 17.08 1.44
C PRO A 145 3.89 18.18 1.59
N TRP A 146 3.45 19.39 1.87
CA TRP A 146 4.36 20.51 2.10
C TRP A 146 5.39 20.17 3.18
N PHE A 147 6.65 20.46 2.88
CA PHE A 147 7.78 20.34 3.81
C PHE A 147 8.10 18.90 4.25
N GLU A 148 7.51 17.89 3.59
CA GLU A 148 7.90 16.50 3.76
C GLU A 148 8.93 16.09 2.71
N ASP A 149 9.82 15.19 3.10
CA ASP A 149 10.82 14.58 2.21
C ASP A 149 10.34 13.22 1.68
N TRP A 150 10.91 12.79 0.55
CA TRP A 150 10.63 11.50 -0.08
C TRP A 150 11.92 10.71 -0.35
N GLU A 151 11.78 9.48 -0.81
CA GLU A 151 12.94 8.62 -1.14
C GLU A 151 13.12 8.60 -2.66
N PRO A 152 14.01 9.45 -3.23
CA PRO A 152 14.12 9.62 -4.69
C PRO A 152 14.58 8.35 -5.42
N GLU A 153 15.14 7.37 -4.71
CA GLU A 153 15.44 6.04 -5.25
C GLU A 153 14.19 5.31 -5.78
N TYR A 154 13.05 5.52 -5.12
CA TYR A 154 11.78 4.82 -5.41
C TYR A 154 10.70 5.75 -5.96
N PHE A 155 10.77 7.05 -5.65
CA PHE A 155 9.70 7.99 -5.92
C PHE A 155 10.14 9.23 -6.70
N THR A 156 9.29 9.69 -7.61
CA THR A 156 9.33 11.04 -8.15
C THR A 156 8.33 11.89 -7.38
N GLY A 157 8.78 12.95 -6.74
CA GLY A 157 7.91 13.84 -5.97
C GLY A 157 7.14 14.81 -6.86
N VAL A 158 5.84 14.94 -6.62
CA VAL A 158 5.02 16.07 -7.08
C VAL A 158 4.45 16.78 -5.86
N LEU A 159 4.46 18.11 -5.87
CA LEU A 159 3.99 18.88 -4.72
C LEU A 159 2.48 18.68 -4.55
N ARG A 160 2.09 18.23 -3.36
CA ARG A 160 0.69 18.06 -2.98
C ARG A 160 0.08 19.40 -2.59
N MET A 161 -0.84 19.91 -3.41
CA MET A 161 -1.37 21.27 -3.28
C MET A 161 -2.71 21.38 -2.55
N GLU A 162 -3.31 20.30 -2.04
CA GLU A 162 -4.60 20.41 -1.34
C GLU A 162 -4.57 21.39 -0.16
N SER A 163 -3.45 21.50 0.57
CA SER A 163 -3.30 22.46 1.69
C SER A 163 -3.42 23.93 1.24
N ALA A 164 -3.18 24.25 -0.03
CA ALA A 164 -3.38 25.60 -0.56
C ALA A 164 -4.85 26.03 -0.51
N LEU A 165 -5.78 25.09 -0.63
CA LEU A 165 -7.23 25.35 -0.56
C LEU A 165 -7.69 25.72 0.86
N ASP A 166 -6.89 25.38 1.87
CA ASP A 166 -7.21 25.59 3.28
C ASP A 166 -6.47 26.78 3.92
N LEU A 167 -5.82 27.66 3.12
CA LEU A 167 -5.11 28.84 3.65
C LEU A 167 -6.02 29.92 4.27
N HIS A 168 -7.34 29.80 4.08
CA HIS A 168 -8.30 30.59 4.83
C HIS A 168 -8.30 30.22 6.33
N ASN A 169 -7.94 28.98 6.67
CA ASN A 169 -7.77 28.50 8.04
C ASN A 169 -6.45 29.01 8.65
N ASN A 170 -6.55 29.61 9.84
CA ASN A 170 -5.39 30.17 10.55
C ASN A 170 -4.31 29.12 10.87
N ASN A 171 -4.68 27.87 11.15
CA ASN A 171 -3.73 26.83 11.51
C ASN A 171 -2.85 26.46 10.31
N THR A 172 -3.48 26.17 9.17
CA THR A 172 -2.80 25.84 7.91
C THR A 172 -1.95 27.01 7.43
N ARG A 173 -2.49 28.23 7.49
CA ARG A 173 -1.77 29.45 7.11
C ARG A 173 -0.56 29.72 8.01
N SER A 174 -0.71 29.67 9.33
CA SER A 174 0.38 29.90 10.28
C SER A 174 1.56 28.95 10.07
N TRP A 175 1.29 27.71 9.65
CA TRP A 175 2.35 26.74 9.37
C TRP A 175 3.18 27.13 8.13
N LEU A 176 2.51 27.56 7.06
CA LEU A 176 3.16 28.09 5.85
C LEU A 176 3.92 29.40 6.16
N GLU A 177 3.30 30.32 6.90
CA GLU A 177 3.92 31.59 7.34
C GLU A 177 5.22 31.35 8.11
N LYS A 178 5.19 30.43 9.07
CA LYS A 178 6.36 30.02 9.86
C LYS A 178 7.45 29.42 8.97
N HIS A 179 7.08 28.56 8.03
CA HIS A 179 8.07 27.92 7.15
C HIS A 179 8.74 28.92 6.20
N LEU A 180 7.96 29.82 5.61
CA LEU A 180 8.45 30.83 4.66
C LEU A 180 9.00 32.09 5.33
N ASN A 181 8.87 32.20 6.66
CA ASN A 181 9.16 33.40 7.45
C ASN A 181 8.50 34.66 6.84
N LYS A 182 7.21 34.55 6.52
CA LYS A 182 6.40 35.60 5.87
C LYS A 182 5.00 35.61 6.49
N SER A 183 4.33 36.77 6.48
CA SER A 183 2.91 36.84 6.84
C SER A 183 2.03 36.92 5.59
N PHE A 184 0.85 36.30 5.69
CA PHE A 184 -0.18 36.22 4.67
C PHE A 184 -1.48 36.80 5.21
N ASP A 185 -1.60 38.11 5.12
CA ASP A 185 -2.72 38.92 5.58
C ASP A 185 -3.79 39.19 4.50
N ASN A 186 -3.49 38.88 3.23
CA ASN A 186 -4.40 39.11 2.11
C ASN A 186 -4.14 38.14 0.94
N ILE A 187 -5.04 38.13 -0.05
CA ILE A 187 -4.95 37.24 -1.23
C ILE A 187 -3.67 37.49 -2.05
N LYS A 188 -3.18 38.73 -2.11
CA LYS A 188 -1.96 39.06 -2.86
C LYS A 188 -0.73 38.45 -2.20
N SER A 189 -0.60 38.56 -0.87
CA SER A 189 0.50 37.94 -0.13
C SER A 189 0.43 36.41 -0.22
N LEU A 190 -0.77 35.80 -0.16
CA LEU A 190 -0.96 34.36 -0.37
C LEU A 190 -0.52 33.89 -1.77
N LYS A 191 -0.92 34.60 -2.84
CA LYS A 191 -0.49 34.27 -4.21
C LYS A 191 1.03 34.35 -4.38
N GLN A 192 1.67 35.34 -3.75
CA GLN A 192 3.13 35.47 -3.76
C GLN A 192 3.83 34.38 -2.95
N GLY A 193 3.18 33.81 -1.94
CA GLY A 193 3.72 32.71 -1.15
C GLY A 193 3.66 31.35 -1.83
N LEU A 194 2.74 31.17 -2.79
CA LEU A 194 2.51 29.91 -3.53
C LEU A 194 3.15 29.87 -4.92
N ALA A 195 3.68 30.99 -5.41
CA ALA A 195 4.37 31.12 -6.69
C ALA A 195 5.88 30.91 -6.52
#